data_AF-A0A9E2IZB3-F1
#
_entry.id   AF-A0A9E2IZB3-F1
#
_cell.length_a   1.000
_cell.length_b   1.000
_cell.length_c   1.000
_cell.angle_alpha   90.00
_cell.angle_beta   90.00
_cell.angle_gamma   90.00
#
_symmetry.space_group_name_H-M   'P 1'
#
loop_
_entity.id
_entity.type
_entity.pdbx_description
1 polymer ?
#
loop_
_entity_poly.entity_id
_entity_poly.type
_entity_poly.pdbx_seq_one_letter_code
_entity_poly.pdbx_strand_id
1 'polypeptide(L)'
;FFAAIGLIVAYLFLLKITGFIITTPLFMIAFMLLLGEKSKGWILGVSVVMTGIIVVLFTKAMYVPLPRGVWLFREFSLLFF
;
A
#
# COMPACT_ATOMS: atom_id res chain seq x y z
N PHE A 1 15.58 11.21 -8.55
CA PHE A 1 15.71 11.63 -7.14
C PHE A 1 14.45 12.32 -6.62
N PHE A 2 14.10 13.54 -7.07
CA PHE A 2 12.92 14.27 -6.58
C PHE A 2 11.58 13.54 -6.71
N ALA A 3 11.38 12.78 -7.80
CA ALA A 3 10.17 11.97 -7.97
C ALA A 3 10.00 10.89 -6.87
N ALA A 4 11.09 10.28 -6.41
CA ALA A 4 11.03 9.28 -5.34
C ALA A 4 10.63 9.93 -4.01
N ILE A 5 11.19 11.11 -3.71
CA ILE A 5 10.80 11.92 -2.55
C ILE A 5 9.31 12.28 -2.64
N GLY A 6 8.85 12.75 -3.80
CA GLY A 6 7.44 13.07 -4.04
C GLY A 6 6.52 11.89 -3.78
N LEU A 7 6.86 10.69 -4.26
CA LEU A 7 6.09 9.46 -4.01
C LEU A 7 6.04 9.11 -2.52
N ILE A 8 7.17 9.21 -1.81
CA ILE A 8 7.24 8.92 -0.37
C ILE A 8 6.37 9.90 0.42
N VAL A 9 6.48 11.20 0.12
CA VAL A 9 5.66 12.23 0.75
C VAL A 9 4.18 11.98 0.46
N ALA A 10 3.81 11.73 -0.80
CA ALA A 10 2.44 11.41 -1.18
C ALA A 10 1.92 10.17 -0.46
N TYR A 11 2.74 9.12 -0.31
CA TYR A 11 2.38 7.93 0.46
C TYR A 11 2.01 8.27 1.90
N LEU A 12 2.82 9.07 2.60
CA LEU A 12 2.57 9.43 4.01
C LEU A 12 1.25 10.19 4.21
N PHE A 13 0.89 11.07 3.27
CA PHE A 13 -0.38 11.79 3.32
C PHE A 13 -1.57 10.91 2.93
N LEU A 14 -1.46 10.17 1.82
CA LEU A 14 -2.52 9.31 1.32
C LEU A 14 -2.82 8.12 2.24
N LEU A 15 -1.83 7.63 2.99
CA LEU A 15 -2.00 6.53 3.92
C LEU A 15 -3.00 6.85 5.02
N LYS A 16 -3.04 8.11 5.49
CA LYS A 16 -4.00 8.58 6.50
C LYS A 16 -5.42 8.68 5.95
N ILE A 17 -5.57 8.92 4.65
CA ILE A 17 -6.85 9.17 3.99
C ILE A 17 -7.44 7.86 3.45
N THR A 18 -6.64 7.09 2.71
CA THR A 18 -7.09 5.92 1.94
C THR A 18 -6.74 4.58 2.58
N GLY A 19 -5.87 4.57 3.59
CA GLY A 19 -5.50 3.37 4.32
C GLY A 19 -4.47 2.49 3.62
N PHE A 20 -3.90 1.56 4.38
CA PHE A 20 -2.77 0.73 3.97
C PHE A 20 -3.07 -0.13 2.74
N ILE A 21 -4.27 -0.71 2.67
CA ILE A 21 -4.67 -1.69 1.64
C ILE A 21 -4.70 -1.05 0.24
N ILE A 22 -5.05 0.23 0.15
CA ILE A 22 -5.14 0.94 -1.14
C ILE A 22 -3.82 1.66 -1.42
N THR A 23 -3.27 2.41 -0.46
CA THR A 23 -2.11 3.25 -0.74
C THR A 23 -0.86 2.41 -1.04
N THR A 24 -0.64 1.31 -0.33
CA THR A 24 0.60 0.53 -0.41
C THR A 24 0.79 -0.15 -1.78
N PRO A 25 -0.19 -0.86 -2.36
CA PRO A 25 0.01 -1.46 -3.68
C PRO A 25 0.18 -0.39 -4.76
N LEU A 26 -0.59 0.71 -4.71
CA LEU A 26 -0.44 1.82 -5.65
C LEU A 26 0.94 2.49 -5.55
N PHE A 27 1.43 2.71 -4.33
CA PHE A 27 2.77 3.23 -4.09
C PHE A 27 3.83 2.27 -4.61
N MET A 28 3.74 0.98 -4.31
CA MET A 28 4.68 -0.04 -4.78
C MET A 28 4.73 -0.09 -6.32
N ILE A 29 3.57 -0.04 -6.99
CA ILE A 29 3.48 0.01 -8.45
C ILE A 29 4.20 1.26 -8.98
N ALA A 30 3.84 2.44 -8.46
CA ALA A 30 4.43 3.70 -8.89
C ALA A 30 5.95 3.74 -8.66
N PHE A 31 6.40 3.19 -7.52
CA PHE A 31 7.81 3.18 -7.15
C PHE A 31 8.61 2.19 -8.00
N MET A 32 8.09 0.98 -8.26
CA MET A 32 8.73 0.02 -9.17
C MET A 32 8.83 0.57 -10.60
N LEU A 33 7.77 1.22 -11.09
CA LEU A 33 7.80 1.90 -12.38
C LEU A 33 8.84 3.03 -12.41
N LEU A 34 8.95 3.82 -11.34
CA LEU A 34 9.97 4.86 -11.20
C LEU A 34 11.39 4.29 -11.22
N LEU A 35 11.59 3.09 -10.65
CA LEU A 35 12.86 2.36 -10.68
C LEU A 35 13.16 1.67 -12.02
N GLY A 36 12.23 1.73 -12.98
CA GLY A 36 12.41 1.20 -14.33
C GLY A 36 12.08 -0.29 -14.49
N GLU A 37 11.36 -0.89 -13.52
CA GLU A 37 10.84 -2.24 -13.68
C GLU A 37 9.87 -2.32 -14.87
N LYS A 38 9.97 -3.37 -15.69
CA LYS A 38 9.21 -3.53 -16.94
C LYS A 38 8.23 -4.68 -16.92
N SER A 39 8.42 -5.67 -16.04
CA SER A 39 7.54 -6.82 -15.97
C SER A 39 6.22 -6.44 -15.30
N LYS A 40 5.18 -6.21 -16.10
CA LYS A 40 3.83 -5.85 -15.60
C LYS A 40 3.29 -6.89 -14.63
N GLY A 41 3.52 -8.18 -14.90
CA GLY A 41 3.13 -9.27 -14.02
C GLY A 41 3.86 -9.24 -12.68
N TRP A 42 5.16 -8.93 -12.69
CA TRP A 42 5.95 -8.77 -11.48
C TRP A 42 5.50 -7.58 -10.65
N ILE A 43 5.30 -6.42 -11.28
CA ILE A 43 4.85 -5.19 -10.62
C ILE A 43 3.51 -5.40 -9.90
N LEU A 44 2.52 -5.95 -10.61
CA LEU A 44 1.20 -6.21 -10.04
C LEU A 44 1.26 -7.34 -9.00
N GLY A 45 1.97 -8.43 -9.28
CA GLY A 45 2.09 -9.56 -8.38
C GLY A 45 2.73 -9.17 -7.06
N VAL A 46 3.92 -8.57 -7.08
CA VAL A 46 4.65 -8.18 -5.87
C VAL A 46 3.89 -7.13 -5.06
N SER A 47 3.32 -6.11 -5.71
CA SER A 47 2.59 -5.04 -5.01
C SER A 47 1.37 -5.57 -4.25
N VAL A 48 0.59 -6.46 -4.86
CA VAL A 48 -0.61 -7.03 -4.22
C VAL A 48 -0.22 -8.08 -3.18
N VAL A 49 0.67 -9.02 -3.53
CA VAL A 49 1.04 -10.13 -2.64
C VAL A 49 1.75 -9.62 -1.40
N MET A 50 2.71 -8.71 -1.52
CA MET A 50 3.41 -8.17 -0.35
C MET A 50 2.49 -7.35 0.54
N THR A 51 1.57 -6.57 -0.04
CA THR A 51 0.55 -5.86 0.75
C THR A 51 -0.29 -6.86 1.55
N GLY A 52 -0.77 -7.94 0.92
CA GLY A 52 -1.53 -8.99 1.58
C GLY A 52 -0.76 -9.70 2.70
N ILE A 53 0.51 -10.05 2.45
CA ILE A 53 1.39 -10.67 3.45
C ILE A 53 1.52 -9.76 4.68
N ILE A 54 1.79 -8.47 4.48
CA ILE A 54 1.94 -7.52 5.58
C ILE A 54 0.63 -7.32 6.33
N VAL A 55 -0.51 -7.28 5.64
CA VAL A 55 -1.83 -7.23 6.27
C VAL A 55 -2.01 -8.43 7.21
N VAL A 56 -1.80 -9.65 6.71
CA VAL A 56 -1.96 -10.88 7.52
C VAL A 56 -0.99 -10.90 8.70
N LEU A 57 0.28 -10.58 8.46
CA LEU A 57 1.31 -10.56 9.49
C LEU A 57 0.93 -9.60 10.62
N PHE A 58 0.56 -8.36 10.29
CA PHE A 58 0.29 -7.35 11.30
C PHE A 58 -1.04 -7.58 11.99
N THR A 59 -2.11 -7.92 11.27
CA THR A 59 -3.45 -8.01 11.89
C THR A 59 -3.73 -9.35 12.53
N LYS A 60 -3.23 -10.47 11.96
CA LYS A 60 -3.52 -11.82 12.46
C LYS A 60 -2.43 -12.38 13.36
N ALA A 61 -1.15 -12.13 13.05
CA ALA A 61 -0.05 -12.68 13.85
C ALA A 61 0.37 -11.73 14.98
N MET A 62 0.46 -10.42 14.69
CA MET A 62 0.95 -9.43 15.66
C MET A 62 -0.17 -8.67 16.38
N TYR A 63 -1.42 -8.78 15.92
CA TYR A 63 -2.57 -8.03 16.45
C TYR A 63 -2.37 -6.51 16.48
N VAL A 64 -1.55 -5.98 15.57
CA VAL A 64 -1.27 -4.54 15.41
C VAL A 64 -2.16 -3.97 14.31
N PRO A 65 -2.97 -2.94 14.61
CA PRO A 65 -3.84 -2.33 13.61
C PRO A 65 -3.03 -1.52 12.59
N LEU A 66 -3.34 -1.72 11.31
CA LEU A 66 -2.81 -0.90 10.21
C LEU A 66 -3.72 0.33 9.96
N PRO A 67 -3.18 1.40 9.33
CA PRO A 67 -3.98 2.55 8.92
C PRO A 67 -5.14 2.13 8.02
N ARG A 68 -6.36 2.52 8.38
CA ARG A 68 -7.59 2.11 7.66
C ARG A 68 -8.15 3.22 6.76
N GLY A 69 -7.56 4.41 6.79
CA GLY A 69 -8.11 5.57 6.11
C GLY A 69 -9.36 6.13 6.81
N VAL A 70 -10.10 6.97 6.10
CA VAL A 70 -11.30 7.66 6.57
C VAL A 70 -12.49 7.41 5.65
N TRP A 71 -13.71 7.63 6.16
CA TRP A 71 -14.97 7.52 5.41
C TRP A 71 -15.08 6.18 4.64
N LEU A 72 -15.34 6.20 3.32
CA LEU A 72 -15.50 4.99 2.52
C LEU A 72 -14.26 4.07 2.53
N PHE A 73 -13.06 4.65 2.68
CA PHE A 73 -11.81 3.87 2.67
C PHE A 73 -11.67 3.05 3.96
N ARG A 74 -12.20 3.58 5.06
CA ARG A 74 -12.28 2.86 6.33
C ARG A 74 -13.21 1.66 6.20
N GLU A 75 -14.42 1.86 5.67
CA GLU A 75 -15.38 0.78 5.49
C GLU A 75 -14.84 -0.31 4.56
N PHE A 76 -14.19 0.09 3.46
CA PHE A 76 -13.51 -0.86 2.58
C PHE A 76 -12.40 -1.63 3.30
N SER A 77 -11.56 -0.95 4.07
CA SER A 77 -10.44 -1.61 4.75
C SER A 77 -10.91 -2.60 5.82
N LEU A 78 -12.05 -2.35 6.47
CA LEU A 78 -12.65 -3.27 7.44
C LEU A 78 -13.09 -4.62 6.84
N LEU A 79 -13.22 -4.72 5.52
CA LEU A 79 -13.52 -5.99 4.84
C LEU A 79 -12.34 -6.98 4.87
N PHE A 80 -11.12 -6.51 5.16
CA PHE A 80 -9.89 -7.30 5.07
C PHE A 80 -9.19 -7.51 6.41
N PHE A 81 -9.56 -6.77 7.46
CA PHE A 81 -8.92 -6.82 8.77
C PHE A 81 -9.58 -7.79 9.73
#